data_AF-Q9LXX9-F1
#
_entry.id   AF-Q9LXX9-F1
#
_cell.length_a   1.000
_cell.length_b   1.000
_cell.length_c   1.000
_cell.angle_alpha   90.00
_cell.angle_beta   90.00
_cell.angle_gamma   90.00
#
_symmetry.space_group_name_H-M   'P 1'
#
loop_
_entity.id
_entity.type
_entity.pdbx_description
1 polymer ?
#
loop_
_entity_poly.entity_id
_entity_poly.type
_entity_poly.pdbx_seq_one_letter_code
_entity_poly.pdbx_strand_id
1 'polypeptide(L)'
;MALKATMVTKSMFAALFTIIAMATLASAASGLAQSPESDHLVNKCMAKLSSRCAMYVTDAICTIHGPMRLKHHGCCLEVFHMGRACLKIVTNHVIQMFLPKFEGVRKQYSLEKSTYIMQLCVPVLTIS
;
A
#
# COMPACT_ATOMS: atom_id res chain seq x y z
N MET A 1 36.30 -38.35 -0.08
CA MET A 1 36.86 -37.09 0.46
C MET A 1 35.70 -36.22 0.94
N ALA A 2 35.65 -35.95 2.25
CA ALA A 2 34.56 -35.23 2.91
C ALA A 2 34.92 -33.74 3.01
N LEU A 3 34.16 -32.87 2.36
CA LEU A 3 34.32 -31.41 2.47
C LEU A 3 33.05 -30.79 3.06
N LYS A 4 33.24 -30.34 4.30
CA LYS A 4 32.33 -29.62 5.19
C LYS A 4 31.78 -28.35 4.53
N ALA A 5 30.46 -28.24 4.37
CA ALA A 5 29.78 -27.05 3.85
C ALA A 5 28.87 -26.36 4.89
N THR A 6 29.17 -26.47 6.18
CA THR A 6 28.32 -25.95 7.28
C THR A 6 28.62 -24.51 7.71
N MET A 7 29.39 -23.72 6.94
CA MET A 7 29.76 -22.35 7.35
C MET A 7 29.49 -21.22 6.34
N VAL A 8 28.83 -21.47 5.21
CA VAL A 8 28.63 -20.43 4.15
C VAL A 8 27.20 -19.86 4.13
N THR A 9 26.29 -20.30 4.99
CA THR A 9 24.89 -19.87 4.94
C THR A 9 24.61 -18.54 5.66
N LYS A 10 25.43 -18.13 6.63
CA LYS A 10 25.23 -16.85 7.34
C LYS A 10 25.61 -15.61 6.52
N SER A 11 26.54 -15.74 5.57
CA SER A 11 27.02 -14.63 4.74
C SER A 11 26.05 -14.26 3.60
N MET A 12 25.32 -15.23 3.04
CA MET A 12 24.38 -14.95 1.95
C MET A 12 23.10 -14.24 2.41
N PHE A 13 22.66 -14.45 3.65
CA PHE A 13 21.52 -13.71 4.20
C PHE A 13 21.83 -12.23 4.42
N ALA A 14 23.04 -11.88 4.83
CA ALA A 14 23.47 -10.49 4.95
C ALA A 14 23.54 -9.79 3.57
N ALA A 15 23.96 -10.52 2.53
CA ALA A 15 23.99 -10.01 1.16
C ALA A 15 22.58 -9.79 0.57
N LEU A 16 21.60 -10.62 0.94
CA LEU A 16 20.21 -10.44 0.52
C LEU A 16 19.55 -9.21 1.18
N PHE A 17 19.87 -8.94 2.46
CA PHE A 17 19.35 -7.75 3.16
C PHE A 17 19.88 -6.44 2.56
N THR A 18 21.13 -6.40 2.12
CA THR A 18 21.70 -5.20 1.46
C THR A 18 21.14 -4.98 0.05
N ILE A 19 20.79 -6.02 -0.70
CA ILE A 19 20.14 -5.89 -2.00
C ILE A 19 18.73 -5.27 -1.86
N ILE A 20 17.98 -5.67 -0.82
CA ILE A 20 16.65 -5.11 -0.54
C ILE A 20 16.76 -3.64 -0.08
N ALA A 21 17.77 -3.30 0.72
CA ALA A 21 18.03 -1.92 1.14
C ALA A 21 18.42 -1.00 -0.04
N MET A 22 19.19 -1.50 -1.01
CA MET A 22 19.56 -0.73 -2.20
C MET A 22 18.42 -0.61 -3.22
N ALA A 23 17.52 -1.59 -3.29
CA ALA A 23 16.29 -1.47 -4.08
C ALA A 23 15.35 -0.40 -3.51
N THR A 24 15.31 -0.22 -2.18
CA THR A 24 14.53 0.85 -1.54
C THR A 24 15.14 2.25 -1.70
N LEU A 25 16.46 2.37 -1.92
CA LEU A 25 17.11 3.66 -2.23
C LEU A 25 17.11 4.00 -3.73
N ALA A 26 17.15 3.02 -4.63
CA ALA A 26 17.09 3.26 -6.07
C ALA A 26 15.70 3.80 -6.51
N SER A 27 14.64 3.45 -5.79
CA SER A 27 13.31 4.03 -5.98
C SER A 27 13.17 5.48 -5.47
N ALA A 28 14.15 6.00 -4.72
CA ALA A 28 14.19 7.41 -4.31
C ALA A 28 14.85 8.33 -5.38
N ALA A 29 15.50 7.76 -6.40
CA ALA A 29 16.19 8.51 -7.45
C ALA A 29 15.39 8.60 -8.77
N SER A 30 14.24 7.93 -8.88
CA SER A 30 13.34 8.02 -10.04
C SER A 30 12.37 9.19 -9.88
N GLY A 31 12.89 10.43 -9.90
CA GLY A 31 12.13 11.68 -9.77
C GLY A 31 11.28 12.03 -10.99
N LEU A 32 10.31 11.19 -11.38
CA LEU A 32 9.52 11.39 -12.60
C LEU A 32 8.03 11.03 -12.46
N ALA A 33 7.34 11.64 -11.49
CA ALA A 33 5.91 11.96 -11.51
C ALA A 33 5.52 12.45 -10.11
N GLN A 34 5.73 13.75 -9.83
CA GLN A 34 5.25 14.36 -8.60
C GLN A 34 3.73 14.18 -8.49
N SER A 35 3.31 13.27 -7.62
CA SER A 35 1.96 13.27 -7.07
C SER A 35 1.72 14.67 -6.47
N PRO A 36 0.63 15.40 -6.79
CA PRO A 36 0.29 16.68 -6.18
C PRO A 36 0.22 16.67 -4.65
N GLU A 37 0.17 15.49 -4.03
CA GLU A 37 0.33 15.36 -2.59
C GLU A 37 1.78 15.10 -2.21
N SER A 38 2.28 15.89 -1.25
CA SER A 38 3.63 15.75 -0.73
C SER A 38 3.84 14.34 -0.20
N ASP A 39 4.89 13.66 -0.67
CA ASP A 39 5.20 12.28 -0.27
C ASP A 39 5.23 12.09 1.25
N HIS A 40 5.58 13.15 2.00
CA HIS A 40 5.48 13.19 3.45
C HIS A 40 4.05 12.91 3.98
N LEU A 41 3.01 13.50 3.39
CA LEU A 41 1.61 13.26 3.79
C LEU A 41 1.17 11.84 3.46
N VAL A 42 1.52 11.35 2.27
CA VAL A 42 1.25 9.96 1.85
C VAL A 42 1.91 8.99 2.82
N ASN A 43 3.20 9.16 3.12
CA ASN A 43 3.95 8.33 4.05
C ASN A 43 3.36 8.38 5.46
N LYS A 44 2.97 9.56 5.94
CA LYS A 44 2.30 9.72 7.25
C LYS A 44 0.96 8.98 7.30
N CYS A 45 0.21 8.98 6.21
CA CYS A 45 -1.05 8.26 6.12
C CYS A 45 -0.86 6.74 6.00
N MET A 46 0.11 6.30 5.20
CA MET A 46 0.47 4.88 5.05
C MET A 46 1.05 4.30 6.34
N ALA A 47 1.76 5.08 7.14
CA ALA A 47 2.29 4.67 8.44
C ALA A 47 1.21 4.35 9.48
N LYS A 48 -0.05 4.74 9.25
CA LYS A 48 -1.18 4.33 10.08
C LYS A 48 -1.67 2.91 9.80
N LEU A 49 -1.22 2.32 8.69
CA LEU A 49 -1.52 0.96 8.30
C LEU A 49 -0.31 0.08 8.61
N SER A 50 -0.56 -1.14 9.05
CA SER A 50 0.41 -2.22 9.03
C SER A 50 0.85 -2.48 7.58
N SER A 51 2.08 -2.95 7.40
CA SER A 51 2.62 -3.31 6.07
C SER A 51 1.70 -4.28 5.32
N ARG A 52 1.08 -5.20 6.05
CA ARG A 52 0.08 -6.14 5.54
C ARG A 52 -1.15 -5.41 5.01
N CYS A 53 -1.73 -4.50 5.78
CA CYS A 53 -2.95 -3.80 5.37
C CYS A 53 -2.71 -2.75 4.29
N ALA A 54 -1.53 -2.12 4.26
CA ALA A 54 -1.10 -1.25 3.17
C ALA A 54 -1.16 -1.97 1.80
N MET A 55 -0.72 -3.23 1.74
CA MET A 55 -0.83 -4.05 0.52
C MET A 55 -2.29 -4.26 0.11
N TYR A 56 -3.17 -4.63 1.03
CA TYR A 56 -4.59 -4.83 0.72
C TYR A 56 -5.34 -3.54 0.38
N VAL A 57 -4.95 -2.41 0.97
CA VAL A 57 -5.51 -1.09 0.62
C VAL A 57 -5.12 -0.74 -0.82
N THR A 58 -3.87 -0.96 -1.18
CA THR A 58 -3.38 -0.77 -2.55
C THR A 58 -4.14 -1.68 -3.53
N ASP A 59 -4.31 -2.96 -3.20
CA ASP A 59 -5.10 -3.91 -4.00
C ASP A 59 -6.58 -3.49 -4.12
N ALA A 60 -7.17 -2.97 -3.03
CA ALA A 60 -8.53 -2.42 -3.01
C ALA A 60 -8.72 -1.21 -3.90
N ILE A 61 -7.71 -0.35 -4.00
CA ILE A 61 -7.73 0.81 -4.89
C ILE A 61 -7.52 0.38 -6.34
N CYS A 62 -6.67 -0.61 -6.61
CA CYS A 62 -6.35 -1.04 -7.97
C CYS A 62 -7.42 -1.94 -8.59
N THR A 63 -8.05 -2.82 -7.81
CA THR A 63 -8.99 -3.84 -8.34
C THR A 63 -10.44 -3.51 -8.00
N ILE A 64 -11.39 -4.19 -8.65
CA ILE A 64 -12.82 -4.06 -8.35
C ILE A 64 -13.18 -4.83 -7.07
N HIS A 65 -12.53 -5.98 -6.85
CA HIS A 65 -12.81 -6.88 -5.73
C HIS A 65 -11.96 -6.62 -4.48
N GLY A 66 -10.89 -5.83 -4.58
CA GLY A 66 -9.97 -5.64 -3.48
C GLY A 66 -10.59 -5.07 -2.20
N PRO A 67 -11.67 -4.25 -2.22
CA PRO A 67 -12.36 -3.85 -0.99
C PRO A 67 -12.86 -5.06 -0.18
N MET A 68 -13.41 -6.12 -0.80
CA MET A 68 -13.82 -7.33 -0.08
C MET A 68 -12.64 -8.02 0.62
N ARG A 69 -11.43 -7.93 0.05
CA ARG A 69 -10.21 -8.50 0.66
C ARG A 69 -9.80 -7.74 1.91
N LEU A 70 -10.02 -6.43 1.99
CA LEU A 70 -9.78 -5.66 3.23
C LEU A 70 -10.60 -6.20 4.40
N LYS A 71 -11.88 -6.50 4.14
CA LYS A 71 -12.77 -7.09 5.15
C LYS A 71 -12.32 -8.50 5.53
N HIS A 72 -12.01 -9.34 4.54
CA HIS A 72 -11.59 -10.73 4.77
C HIS A 72 -10.28 -10.84 5.55
N HIS A 73 -9.37 -9.89 5.40
CA HIS A 73 -8.07 -9.90 6.07
C HIS A 73 -8.00 -9.06 7.36
N GLY A 74 -9.13 -8.53 7.83
CA GLY A 74 -9.20 -7.77 9.09
C GLY A 74 -8.60 -6.36 9.02
N CYS A 75 -8.36 -5.83 7.81
CA CYS A 75 -7.72 -4.52 7.62
C CYS A 75 -8.69 -3.35 7.72
N CYS A 76 -10.00 -3.60 7.78
CA CYS A 76 -10.99 -2.53 7.82
C CYS A 76 -10.88 -1.64 9.06
N LEU A 77 -10.46 -2.18 10.20
CA LEU A 77 -10.27 -1.38 11.41
C LEU A 77 -9.14 -0.36 11.23
N GLU A 78 -8.01 -0.77 10.63
CA GLU A 78 -6.90 0.12 10.34
C GLU A 78 -7.28 1.20 9.32
N VAL A 79 -8.02 0.81 8.27
CA VAL A 79 -8.56 1.75 7.26
C VAL A 79 -9.51 2.76 7.90
N PHE A 80 -10.37 2.31 8.82
CA PHE A 80 -11.27 3.19 9.55
C PHE A 80 -10.49 4.19 10.42
N HIS A 81 -9.48 3.72 11.18
CA HIS A 81 -8.64 4.58 12.02
C HIS A 81 -7.70 5.51 11.23
N MET A 82 -7.28 5.10 10.04
CA MET A 82 -6.52 5.94 9.11
C MET A 82 -7.30 7.23 8.82
N GLY A 83 -8.61 7.09 8.62
CA GLY A 83 -9.57 8.17 8.43
C GLY A 83 -9.75 8.56 6.97
N ARG A 84 -10.92 9.15 6.65
CA ARG A 84 -11.33 9.49 5.28
C ARG A 84 -10.33 10.38 4.55
N ALA A 85 -9.76 11.37 5.23
CA ALA A 85 -8.77 12.27 4.64
C ALA A 85 -7.55 11.48 4.16
N CYS A 86 -6.90 10.73 5.06
CA CYS A 86 -5.74 9.92 4.70
C CYS A 86 -6.06 8.84 3.64
N LEU A 87 -7.24 8.22 3.70
CA LEU A 87 -7.63 7.25 2.68
C LEU A 87 -7.73 7.91 1.29
N LYS A 88 -8.29 9.11 1.20
CA LYS A 88 -8.35 9.88 -0.06
C LYS A 88 -6.95 10.21 -0.58
N ILE A 89 -6.04 10.60 0.31
CA ILE A 89 -4.63 10.88 0.01
C ILE A 89 -3.95 9.67 -0.63
N VAL A 90 -4.03 8.52 0.05
CA VAL A 90 -3.43 7.28 -0.44
C VAL A 90 -4.11 6.79 -1.72
N THR A 91 -5.42 6.92 -1.82
CA THR A 91 -6.17 6.56 -3.04
C THR A 91 -5.69 7.38 -4.23
N ASN A 92 -5.56 8.70 -4.09
CA ASN A 92 -5.02 9.56 -5.14
C ASN A 92 -3.60 9.19 -5.53
N HIS A 93 -2.73 8.94 -4.54
CA HIS A 93 -1.34 8.58 -4.77
C HIS A 93 -1.22 7.25 -5.54
N VAL A 94 -1.91 6.20 -5.09
CA VAL A 94 -1.93 4.89 -5.75
C VAL A 94 -2.49 5.03 -7.17
N ILE A 95 -3.58 5.75 -7.35
CA ILE A 95 -4.16 6.02 -8.68
C ILE A 95 -3.13 6.73 -9.58
N GLN A 96 -2.42 7.73 -9.09
CA GLN A 96 -1.43 8.45 -9.89
C GLN A 96 -0.17 7.65 -10.19
N MET A 97 0.21 6.71 -9.31
CA MET A 97 1.37 5.84 -9.51
C MET A 97 1.04 4.70 -10.49
N PHE A 98 -0.15 4.10 -10.39
CA PHE A 98 -0.52 2.90 -11.15
C PHE A 98 -1.42 3.16 -12.39
N LEU A 99 -2.23 4.23 -12.41
CA LEU A 99 -3.10 4.58 -13.55
C LEU A 99 -2.51 5.46 -14.67
N PRO A 100 -1.25 5.92 -14.71
CA PRO A 100 -0.69 6.45 -15.96
C PRO A 100 -0.64 5.40 -17.07
N LYS A 101 -0.85 4.12 -16.75
CA LYS A 101 -1.06 3.05 -17.74
C LYS A 101 -2.51 2.90 -18.24
N PHE A 102 -3.47 3.68 -17.73
CA PHE A 102 -4.90 3.57 -18.04
C PHE A 102 -5.47 4.95 -18.38
N GLU A 103 -5.19 5.42 -19.59
CA GLU A 103 -5.30 6.83 -20.04
C GLU A 103 -6.72 7.42 -20.18
N GLY A 104 -7.79 6.70 -19.78
CA GLY A 104 -9.18 7.15 -20.02
C GLY A 104 -10.10 7.26 -18.79
N VAL A 105 -9.64 6.86 -17.60
CA VAL A 105 -10.57 6.43 -16.52
C VAL A 105 -10.35 7.21 -15.20
N ARG A 106 -9.41 8.16 -15.17
CA ARG A 106 -8.68 8.53 -13.94
C ARG A 106 -9.46 9.35 -12.89
N LYS A 107 -10.45 10.17 -13.26
CA LYS A 107 -11.08 11.11 -12.30
C LYS A 107 -12.31 10.57 -11.60
N GLN A 108 -13.15 9.81 -12.30
CA GLN A 108 -14.42 9.33 -11.73
C GLN A 108 -14.20 8.26 -10.65
N TYR A 109 -13.17 7.43 -10.83
CA TYR A 109 -12.93 6.28 -9.97
C TYR A 109 -12.28 6.63 -8.61
N SER A 110 -11.56 7.75 -8.47
CA SER A 110 -10.82 8.02 -7.22
C SER A 110 -11.74 8.32 -6.02
N LEU A 111 -12.72 9.20 -6.23
CA LEU A 111 -13.67 9.57 -5.18
C LEU A 111 -14.64 8.43 -4.87
N GLU A 112 -15.09 7.73 -5.90
CA GLU A 112 -15.98 6.58 -5.74
C GLU A 112 -15.28 5.44 -4.99
N LYS A 113 -14.02 5.11 -5.31
CA LYS A 113 -13.29 4.02 -4.65
C LYS A 113 -12.95 4.32 -3.20
N SER A 114 -12.44 5.51 -2.87
CA SER A 114 -12.14 5.86 -1.48
C SER A 114 -13.41 5.87 -0.61
N THR A 115 -14.52 6.34 -1.16
CA THR A 115 -15.83 6.30 -0.48
C THR A 115 -16.32 4.87 -0.29
N TYR A 116 -16.20 4.03 -1.32
CA TYR A 116 -16.60 2.63 -1.27
C TYR A 116 -15.79 1.82 -0.24
N ILE A 117 -14.46 2.00 -0.21
CA ILE A 117 -13.58 1.38 0.79
C ILE A 117 -13.99 1.84 2.20
N MET A 118 -14.22 3.15 2.39
CA MET A 118 -14.65 3.68 3.69
C MET A 118 -15.98 3.06 4.11
N GLN A 119 -16.98 3.03 3.22
CA GLN A 119 -18.31 2.46 3.49
C GLN A 119 -18.24 0.99 3.88
N LEU A 120 -17.43 0.20 3.19
CA LEU A 120 -17.25 -1.22 3.48
C LEU A 120 -16.61 -1.46 4.86
N CYS A 121 -15.71 -0.56 5.26
CA CYS A 121 -14.95 -0.65 6.49
C CYS A 121 -15.53 0.18 7.64
N VAL A 122 -16.68 0.84 7.46
CA VAL A 122 -17.40 1.44 8.60
C VAL A 122 -17.76 0.30 9.55
N PRO A 123 -17.35 0.36 10.82
CA PRO A 123 -17.85 -0.58 11.81
C PRO A 123 -19.37 -0.37 11.86
N VAL A 124 -20.14 -1.38 11.48
CA VAL A 124 -21.55 -1.42 11.86
C VAL A 124 -21.51 -1.51 13.38
N LEU A 125 -21.64 -0.36 14.03
CA LEU A 125 -22.06 -0.27 15.42
C LEU A 125 -23.42 -0.94 15.44
N THR A 126 -23.38 -2.26 15.56
CA THR A 126 -24.56 -3.06 15.78
C THR A 126 -24.92 -2.66 17.19
N ILE A 127 -25.93 -1.79 17.28
CA ILE A 127 -26.60 -1.46 18.52
C ILE A 127 -27.00 -2.80 19.11
N SER A 128 -26.29 -3.21 20.15
CA SER A 128 -26.68 -4.30 21.02
C SER A 128 -26.98 -3.73 22.39
#